data_AF-A0A412J602-F1
#
_entry.id   AF-A0A412J602-F1
#
_cell.length_a   1.000
_cell.length_b   1.000
_cell.length_c   1.000
_cell.angle_alpha   90.00
_cell.angle_beta   90.00
_cell.angle_gamma   90.00
#
_symmetry.space_group_name_H-M   'P 1'
#
loop_
_entity.id
_entity.type
_entity.pdbx_description
1 polymer ?
#
loop_
_entity_poly.entity_id
_entity_poly.type
_entity_poly.pdbx_seq_one_letter_code
_entity_poly.pdbx_strand_id
1 'polypeptide(L)'
;MTYEKVLAYFKELPDENPPITDKLVRNGFKQACDGYILEASKRGIENPSQNWHLINYCEAKIKEGKLNHNYRYTPCGELLVYMAEASNAVDAITLEGLVEEIITSDQIHNRRSWNNRIKDVCWDKIKLKFNQK
;
A
#
# COMPACT_ATOMS: atom_id res chain seq x y z
N MET A 1 11.87 3.57 -9.58
CA MET A 1 10.70 2.71 -9.86
C MET A 1 9.60 3.52 -10.54
N THR A 2 9.23 3.17 -11.78
CA THR A 2 8.18 3.85 -12.58
C THR A 2 6.79 3.27 -12.30
N TYR A 3 5.71 3.96 -12.70
CA TYR A 3 4.36 3.41 -12.65
C TYR A 3 4.21 2.10 -13.44
N GLU A 4 4.87 2.00 -14.59
CA GLU A 4 4.93 0.77 -15.37
C GLU A 4 5.54 -0.40 -14.58
N LYS A 5 6.71 -0.21 -13.97
CA LYS A 5 7.38 -1.26 -13.17
C LYS A 5 6.53 -1.71 -11.99
N VAL A 6 5.85 -0.78 -11.32
CA VAL A 6 4.92 -1.11 -10.23
C VAL A 6 3.76 -1.95 -10.77
N LEU A 7 3.07 -1.46 -11.79
CA LEU A 7 1.92 -2.14 -12.35
C LEU A 7 2.29 -3.56 -12.82
N ALA A 8 3.36 -3.69 -13.60
CA ALA A 8 3.81 -4.98 -14.13
C ALA A 8 4.14 -6.01 -13.04
N TYR A 9 4.67 -5.56 -11.89
CA TYR A 9 4.98 -6.47 -10.78
C TYR A 9 3.72 -6.90 -10.01
N PHE A 10 2.91 -5.93 -9.58
CA PHE A 10 1.79 -6.21 -8.68
C PHE A 10 0.58 -6.82 -9.39
N LYS A 11 0.44 -6.63 -10.70
CA LYS A 11 -0.64 -7.20 -11.50
C LYS A 11 -0.58 -8.73 -11.59
N GLU A 12 0.60 -9.31 -11.39
CA GLU A 12 0.82 -10.76 -11.36
C GLU A 12 0.48 -11.38 -9.99
N LEU A 13 0.22 -10.56 -8.96
CA LEU A 13 -0.11 -11.04 -7.62
C LEU A 13 -1.62 -11.23 -7.45
N PRO A 14 -2.05 -12.15 -6.57
CA PRO A 14 -3.48 -12.32 -6.24
C PRO A 14 -4.09 -11.02 -5.73
N ASP A 15 -5.36 -10.76 -6.09
CA ASP A 15 -6.12 -9.59 -5.64
C ASP A 15 -6.62 -9.76 -4.19
N GLU A 16 -5.68 -9.85 -3.25
CA GLU A 16 -5.93 -10.05 -1.83
C GLU A 16 -4.91 -9.32 -0.97
N ASN A 17 -5.24 -9.13 0.31
CA ASN A 17 -4.29 -8.61 1.29
C ASN A 17 -3.50 -9.79 1.89
N PRO A 18 -2.15 -9.75 1.87
CA PRO A 18 -1.33 -10.71 2.57
C PRO A 18 -1.45 -10.55 4.10
N PRO A 19 -1.02 -11.54 4.92
CA PRO A 19 -1.41 -11.66 6.33
C PRO A 19 -1.13 -10.44 7.21
N ILE A 20 0.02 -9.78 7.06
CA ILE A 20 0.42 -8.62 7.88
C ILE A 20 -0.43 -7.39 7.51
N THR A 21 -0.64 -7.18 6.22
CA THR A 21 -1.51 -6.14 5.67
C THR A 21 -2.96 -6.36 6.07
N ASP A 22 -3.46 -7.59 5.96
CA ASP A 22 -4.82 -7.96 6.34
C ASP A 22 -5.04 -7.71 7.84
N LYS A 23 -4.06 -8.07 8.69
CA LYS A 23 -4.08 -7.76 10.13
C LYS A 23 -4.20 -6.27 10.40
N LEU A 24 -3.39 -5.44 9.74
CA LEU A 24 -3.43 -3.98 9.89
C LEU A 24 -4.82 -3.41 9.52
N VAL A 25 -5.34 -3.80 8.36
CA VAL A 25 -6.63 -3.30 7.83
C VAL A 25 -7.80 -3.76 8.70
N ARG A 26 -7.82 -5.03 9.15
CA ARG A 26 -8.88 -5.59 10.00
C ARG A 26 -8.93 -4.96 11.39
N ASN A 27 -7.79 -4.52 11.92
CA ASN A 27 -7.73 -3.79 13.18
C ASN A 27 -8.09 -2.29 13.04
N GLY A 28 -8.57 -1.86 11.87
CA GLY A 28 -9.14 -0.53 11.68
C GLY A 28 -8.17 0.52 11.15
N PHE A 29 -6.92 0.17 10.86
CA PHE A 29 -5.99 1.06 10.17
C PHE A 29 -6.24 1.02 8.66
N LYS A 30 -7.34 1.66 8.23
CA LYS A 30 -7.76 1.75 6.84
C LYS A 30 -8.32 3.13 6.51
N GLN A 31 -8.27 3.51 5.23
CA GLN A 31 -9.00 4.68 4.77
C GLN A 31 -10.50 4.54 4.97
N ALA A 32 -11.08 5.53 5.67
CA ALA A 32 -12.49 5.50 6.08
C ALA A 32 -13.43 5.90 4.94
N CYS A 33 -13.11 6.97 4.23
CA CYS A 33 -13.88 7.48 3.09
C CYS A 33 -12.94 8.13 2.08
N ASP A 34 -13.44 8.35 0.87
CA ASP A 34 -12.74 8.99 -0.26
C ASP A 34 -11.65 8.15 -0.93
N GLY A 35 -11.03 8.75 -1.96
CA GLY A 35 -9.99 8.13 -2.78
C GLY A 35 -10.44 6.81 -3.39
N TYR A 36 -9.65 5.76 -3.17
CA TYR A 36 -9.93 4.44 -3.73
C TYR A 36 -11.20 3.78 -3.17
N ILE A 37 -11.60 4.13 -1.93
CA ILE A 37 -12.84 3.61 -1.33
C ILE A 37 -14.07 4.13 -2.07
N LEU A 38 -14.08 5.42 -2.41
CA LEU A 38 -15.16 6.02 -3.20
C LEU A 38 -15.20 5.43 -4.62
N GLU A 39 -14.03 5.25 -5.24
CA GLU A 39 -13.94 4.66 -6.57
C GLU A 39 -14.40 3.19 -6.59
N ALA A 40 -14.03 2.40 -5.58
CA ALA A 40 -14.50 1.03 -5.42
C ALA A 40 -16.03 0.98 -5.27
N SER A 41 -16.59 1.85 -4.42
CA SER A 41 -18.03 1.95 -4.22
C SER A 41 -18.79 2.28 -5.51
N LYS A 42 -18.29 3.22 -6.34
CA LYS A 42 -18.86 3.54 -7.66
C LYS A 42 -18.89 2.34 -8.62
N ARG A 43 -18.00 1.37 -8.42
CA ARG A 43 -17.89 0.15 -9.23
C ARG A 43 -18.57 -1.07 -8.58
N GLY A 44 -19.28 -0.87 -7.46
CA GLY A 44 -19.94 -1.96 -6.73
C GLY A 44 -18.99 -2.90 -6.01
N ILE A 45 -17.76 -2.47 -5.72
CA ILE A 45 -16.75 -3.26 -5.02
C ILE A 45 -16.80 -2.92 -3.54
N GLU A 46 -17.18 -3.90 -2.73
CA GLU A 46 -17.16 -3.82 -1.27
C GLU A 46 -15.79 -4.25 -0.74
N ASN A 47 -15.21 -3.47 0.16
CA ASN A 47 -13.91 -3.75 0.80
C ASN A 47 -12.77 -4.08 -0.19
N PRO A 48 -12.40 -3.15 -1.09
CA PRO A 48 -11.30 -3.36 -2.03
C PRO A 48 -9.99 -3.74 -1.31
N SER A 49 -9.24 -4.69 -1.90
CA SER A 49 -7.90 -5.04 -1.42
C SER A 49 -6.90 -3.89 -1.68
N GLN A 50 -5.74 -3.95 -1.04
CA GLN A 50 -4.65 -3.02 -1.35
C GLN A 50 -4.00 -3.31 -2.71
N ASN A 51 -4.11 -4.54 -3.23
CA ASN A 51 -3.72 -4.83 -4.62
C ASN A 51 -4.63 -4.06 -5.58
N TRP A 52 -5.95 -4.23 -5.44
CA TRP A 52 -6.94 -3.52 -6.24
C TRP A 52 -6.70 -2.01 -6.22
N HIS A 53 -6.46 -1.45 -5.03
CA HIS A 53 -6.12 -0.03 -4.85
C HIS A 53 -4.89 0.36 -5.67
N LEU A 54 -3.80 -0.40 -5.57
CA LEU A 54 -2.55 -0.11 -6.26
C LEU A 54 -2.70 -0.15 -7.78
N ILE A 55 -3.32 -1.21 -8.30
CA ILE A 55 -3.51 -1.43 -9.74
C ILE A 55 -4.36 -0.31 -10.33
N ASN A 56 -5.50 0.00 -9.71
CA ASN A 56 -6.36 1.07 -10.18
C ASN A 56 -5.66 2.44 -10.14
N TYR A 57 -4.88 2.71 -9.10
CA TYR A 57 -4.11 3.94 -9.02
C TYR A 57 -3.05 4.05 -10.14
N CYS A 58 -2.28 2.98 -10.37
CA CYS A 58 -1.27 2.94 -11.43
C CYS A 58 -1.90 3.07 -12.82
N GLU A 59 -2.98 2.32 -13.10
CA GLU A 59 -3.70 2.39 -14.37
C GLU A 59 -4.27 3.79 -14.64
N ALA A 60 -4.83 4.45 -13.63
CA ALA A 60 -5.29 5.83 -13.75
C ALA A 60 -4.15 6.79 -14.11
N LYS A 61 -2.98 6.65 -13.46
CA LYS A 61 -1.81 7.48 -13.75
C LYS A 61 -1.23 7.21 -15.14
N ILE A 62 -1.22 5.96 -15.58
CA ILE A 62 -0.81 5.58 -16.93
C ILE A 62 -1.74 6.18 -17.99
N LYS A 63 -3.07 6.16 -17.75
CA LYS A 63 -4.06 6.84 -18.62
C LYS A 63 -3.83 8.35 -18.71
N GLU A 64 -3.31 8.97 -17.65
CA GLU A 64 -2.85 10.38 -17.64
C GLU A 64 -1.49 10.60 -18.33
N GLY A 65 -0.93 9.60 -19.01
CA GLY A 65 0.36 9.69 -19.71
C GLY A 65 1.60 9.56 -18.82
N LYS A 66 1.45 9.09 -17.56
CA LYS A 66 2.54 9.03 -16.56
C LYS A 66 3.26 7.68 -16.50
N LEU A 67 3.19 6.87 -17.56
CA LEU A 67 3.74 5.51 -17.59
C LEU A 67 5.21 5.43 -17.16
N ASN A 68 6.05 6.28 -17.76
CA ASN A 68 7.50 6.35 -17.46
C ASN A 68 7.84 7.25 -16.26
N HIS A 69 6.84 7.86 -15.62
CA HIS A 69 7.11 8.71 -14.46
C HIS A 69 7.43 7.85 -13.24
N ASN A 70 8.28 8.37 -12.36
CA ASN A 70 8.51 7.75 -11.07
C ASN A 70 7.18 7.60 -10.31
N TYR A 71 6.93 6.40 -9.80
CA TYR A 71 5.84 6.16 -8.87
C TYR A 71 6.07 7.06 -7.65
N ARG A 72 5.13 7.98 -7.42
CA ARG A 72 5.18 8.86 -6.26
C ARG A 72 4.44 8.16 -5.13
N TYR A 73 5.11 8.06 -3.99
CA TYR A 73 4.51 7.66 -2.72
C TYR A 73 3.07 8.18 -2.61
N THR A 74 2.15 7.26 -2.36
CA THR A 74 0.76 7.54 -2.03
C THR A 74 0.63 7.66 -0.52
N PRO A 75 -0.05 8.68 0.02
CA PRO A 75 -0.13 8.92 1.46
C PRO A 75 -1.04 7.95 2.24
N CYS A 76 -1.16 6.71 1.76
CA CYS A 76 -1.94 5.64 2.39
C CYS A 76 -0.97 4.65 3.04
N GLY A 77 -0.91 4.63 4.38
CA GLY A 77 0.00 3.76 5.10
C GLY A 77 -0.28 2.27 4.85
N GLU A 78 -1.56 1.89 4.75
CA GLU A 78 -1.96 0.51 4.45
C GLU A 78 -1.42 0.03 3.09
N LEU A 79 -1.37 0.92 2.10
CA LEU A 79 -0.84 0.59 0.78
C LEU A 79 0.69 0.41 0.80
N LEU A 80 1.40 1.18 1.64
CA LEU A 80 2.83 0.97 1.82
C LEU A 80 3.16 -0.34 2.54
N VAL A 81 2.37 -0.71 3.54
CA VAL A 81 2.52 -2.01 4.23
C VAL A 81 2.28 -3.15 3.24
N TYR A 82 1.22 -3.04 2.42
CA TYR A 82 0.96 -3.97 1.33
C TYR A 82 2.15 -4.09 0.37
N MET A 83 2.64 -2.97 -0.17
CA MET A 83 3.75 -2.98 -1.11
C MET A 83 5.02 -3.58 -0.48
N ALA A 84 5.27 -3.29 0.81
CA ALA A 84 6.41 -3.82 1.55
C ALA A 84 6.33 -5.35 1.71
N GLU A 85 5.18 -5.85 2.15
CA GLU A 85 4.92 -7.27 2.39
C GLU A 85 4.94 -8.06 1.08
N ALA A 86 4.10 -7.67 0.13
CA ALA A 86 3.88 -8.41 -1.13
C ALA A 86 5.14 -8.46 -2.01
N SER A 87 6.01 -7.45 -1.92
CA SER A 87 7.29 -7.46 -2.63
C SER A 87 8.46 -8.05 -1.83
N ASN A 88 8.22 -8.43 -0.56
CA ASN A 88 9.24 -8.80 0.41
C ASN A 88 10.40 -7.77 0.40
N ALA A 89 10.04 -6.48 0.44
CA ALA A 89 10.99 -5.38 0.51
C ALA A 89 11.40 -5.08 1.95
N VAL A 90 10.51 -5.38 2.91
CA VAL A 90 10.78 -5.34 4.34
C VAL A 90 10.66 -6.77 4.85
N ASP A 91 11.59 -7.20 5.69
CA ASP A 91 11.53 -8.51 6.34
C ASP A 91 10.28 -8.62 7.23
N ALA A 92 9.72 -9.83 7.30
CA ALA A 92 8.47 -10.09 8.02
C ALA A 92 8.52 -9.65 9.49
N ILE A 93 9.63 -9.90 10.19
CA ILE A 93 9.78 -9.53 11.62
C ILE A 93 9.67 -8.02 11.81
N THR A 94 10.38 -7.23 11.00
CA THR A 94 10.32 -5.76 11.09
C THR A 94 8.92 -5.25 10.75
N LEU A 95 8.27 -5.83 9.73
CA LEU A 95 6.97 -5.38 9.29
C LEU A 95 5.85 -5.77 10.28
N GLU A 96 5.90 -6.99 10.82
CA GLU A 96 5.02 -7.44 11.90
C GLU A 96 5.17 -6.56 13.13
N GLY A 97 6.41 -6.30 13.58
CA GLY A 97 6.68 -5.43 14.74
C GLY A 97 6.10 -4.02 14.56
N LEU A 98 6.22 -3.44 13.36
CA LEU A 98 5.58 -2.16 13.03
C LEU A 98 4.05 -2.25 13.09
N VAL A 99 3.44 -3.30 12.55
CA VAL A 99 1.98 -3.47 12.59
C VAL A 99 1.50 -3.69 14.03
N GLU A 100 2.20 -4.48 14.85
CA GLU A 100 1.89 -4.61 16.28
C GLU A 100 1.95 -3.27 17.01
N GLU A 101 2.99 -2.47 16.76
CA GLU A 101 3.15 -1.13 17.33
C GLU A 101 1.94 -0.24 17.02
N ILE A 102 1.45 -0.28 15.77
CA ILE A 102 0.29 0.51 15.32
C ILE A 102 -1.00 0.03 15.98
N ILE A 103 -1.28 -1.28 15.96
CA ILE A 103 -2.59 -1.81 16.37
C ILE A 103 -2.76 -1.87 17.90
N THR A 104 -1.65 -1.97 18.64
CA THR A 104 -1.67 -1.96 20.12
C THR A 104 -1.62 -0.56 20.71
N SER A 105 -1.35 0.46 19.89
CA SER A 105 -1.36 1.85 20.32
C SER A 105 -2.78 2.38 20.54
N ASP A 106 -2.94 3.16 21.60
CA ASP A 106 -4.11 4.01 21.86
C ASP A 106 -4.34 5.08 20.77
N GLN A 107 -3.33 5.34 19.94
CA GLN A 107 -3.34 6.34 18.88
C GLN A 107 -3.47 5.74 17.47
N ILE A 108 -4.05 4.53 17.30
CA ILE A 108 -4.26 3.92 15.97
C ILE A 108 -4.96 4.85 14.97
N HIS A 109 -5.86 5.71 15.46
CA HIS A 109 -6.60 6.70 14.67
C HIS A 109 -5.73 7.88 14.20
N ASN A 110 -4.53 8.07 14.77
CA ASN A 110 -3.55 9.08 14.36
C ASN A 110 -2.81 8.65 13.08
N ARG A 111 -3.58 8.52 11.98
CA ARG A 111 -3.08 8.04 10.69
C ARG A 111 -1.95 8.90 10.15
N ARG A 112 -1.90 10.21 10.44
CA ARG A 112 -0.81 11.06 9.98
C ARG A 112 0.53 10.62 10.59
N SER A 113 0.55 10.40 11.91
CA SER A 113 1.75 9.93 12.61
C SER A 113 2.17 8.56 12.08
N TRP A 114 1.24 7.62 12.02
CA TRP A 114 1.52 6.26 11.55
C TRP A 114 1.91 6.19 10.07
N ASN A 115 1.29 6.98 9.19
CA ASN A 115 1.69 7.03 7.77
C ASN A 115 3.13 7.55 7.62
N ASN A 116 3.56 8.51 8.44
CA ASN A 116 4.96 8.95 8.46
C ASN A 116 5.88 7.82 8.94
N ARG A 117 5.53 7.15 10.05
CA ARG A 117 6.31 6.03 10.59
C ARG A 117 6.42 4.87 9.59
N ILE A 118 5.32 4.48 8.96
CA ILE A 118 5.28 3.45 7.90
C ILE A 118 6.14 3.87 6.72
N LYS A 119 6.03 5.14 6.28
CA LYS A 119 6.86 5.64 5.19
C LYS A 119 8.35 5.53 5.52
N ASP A 120 8.77 5.91 6.71
CA ASP A 120 10.18 5.85 7.13
C ASP A 120 10.70 4.41 7.17
N VAL A 121 9.87 3.44 7.55
CA VAL A 121 10.25 2.02 7.60
C VAL A 121 10.22 1.35 6.22
N CYS A 122 9.21 1.65 5.40
CA CYS A 122 8.90 0.88 4.20
C CYS A 122 9.42 1.52 2.90
N TRP A 123 9.34 2.85 2.75
CA TRP A 123 9.41 3.47 1.43
C TRP A 123 10.79 3.36 0.77
N ASP A 124 11.86 3.60 1.52
CA ASP A 124 13.21 3.48 0.98
C ASP A 124 13.55 2.02 0.62
N LYS A 125 13.13 1.06 1.45
CA LYS A 125 13.29 -0.37 1.17
C LYS A 125 12.52 -0.80 -0.09
N ILE A 126 11.29 -0.33 -0.29
CA ILE A 126 10.51 -0.56 -1.51
C ILE A 126 11.25 0.02 -2.73
N LYS A 127 11.69 1.28 -2.67
CA LYS A 127 12.44 1.88 -3.79
C LYS A 127 13.70 1.08 -4.15
N LEU A 128 14.46 0.64 -3.14
CA LEU A 128 15.66 -0.17 -3.35
C LEU A 128 15.30 -1.49 -4.03
N LYS A 129 14.28 -2.21 -3.55
CA LYS A 129 13.82 -3.48 -4.11
C LYS A 129 13.52 -3.41 -5.61
N PHE A 130 12.91 -2.32 -6.06
CA PHE A 130 12.49 -2.13 -7.45
C PHE A 130 13.50 -1.38 -8.33
N ASN A 131 14.57 -0.84 -7.74
CA ASN A 131 15.70 -0.27 -8.47
C ASN A 131 16.85 -1.28 -8.61
N GLN A 132 16.88 -2.35 -7.81
CA GLN A 132 17.83 -3.46 -7.90
C GLN A 132 17.48 -4.48 -8.99
N LYS A 133 16.39 -4.26 -9.76
CA LYS A 133 15.91 -5.11 -10.85
C LYS A 133 15.76 -4.36 -12.17
#